data_AF-A0A1R3HCV3-F1
#
_entry.id   AF-A0A1R3HCV3-F1
#
_cell.length_a   1.000
_cell.length_b   1.000
_cell.length_c   1.000
_cell.angle_alpha   90.00
_cell.angle_beta   90.00
_cell.angle_gamma   90.00
#
_symmetry.space_group_name_H-M   'P 1'
#
loop_
_entity.id
_entity.type
_entity.pdbx_description
1 polymer ?
#
loop_
_entity_poly.entity_id
_entity_poly.type
_entity_poly.pdbx_seq_one_letter_code
_entity_poly.pdbx_strand_id
1 'polypeptide(L)'
;MDFHHNASTNSPSSSSSTSSSTAHHPPPSTTTTTDNDPMHSWWESISKQRSRILSLSSLLQSDGLTLSSLADSDRPALSLLSSPSAYSLISTALSSPASGSGSDPLCQWLYETFQSSDPQLRLLVLSFLPLLSGIYISRIHSSDSSTLPSLAGFEAVLLAVYSSEAKSRSGKAVLVQIPDLSQPSLYHTPRNKPVNDRSRQSVGVLSPPLEPHLAVKSTKRAIIVGTALDCYYKQVSQMPAWSKREFCNFAAAWAGQDCPCRTKFDADDQDHHENGNGNSNGHARLLREDSGFSSGTGNRDDYNEDYEDDVIKEVVVEMDSLGINKENAENLEKKGVRIPLPWELLRPVVTILGHCLFGPSNSQDVKDAASVAIRCLYARASHDLAPQAILALQSLIRLDKSARAAAKAAAAAAANSSSNANTPSKAKKPEILLVSK
;
A
#
# COMPACT_ATOMS: atom_id res chain seq x y z
N MET A 1 26.89 -57.34 62.48
CA MET A 1 26.66 -56.75 63.81
C MET A 1 26.34 -55.29 63.56
N ASP A 2 25.22 -54.69 63.87
CA ASP A 2 23.96 -55.05 64.54
C ASP A 2 23.12 -53.74 64.42
N PHE A 3 21.86 -53.80 63.98
CA PHE A 3 20.68 -53.33 64.75
C PHE A 3 20.61 -51.82 65.06
N HIS A 4 19.50 -51.09 65.05
CA HIS A 4 18.07 -51.37 65.00
C HIS A 4 17.37 -50.01 64.76
N HIS A 5 16.37 -49.98 63.88
CA HIS A 5 15.24 -49.06 64.03
C HIS A 5 14.28 -49.68 65.03
N ASN A 6 13.81 -48.92 66.03
CA ASN A 6 12.45 -49.12 66.54
C ASN A 6 11.96 -47.99 67.45
N ALA A 7 10.63 -48.02 67.61
CA ALA A 7 9.79 -47.50 68.68
C ALA A 7 9.09 -46.15 68.37
N SER A 8 7.77 -46.00 68.56
CA SER A 8 6.74 -46.91 69.09
C SER A 8 5.42 -46.12 69.12
N THR A 9 4.33 -46.65 68.53
CA THR A 9 3.17 -47.29 69.21
C THR A 9 2.02 -46.34 69.60
N ASN A 10 0.83 -46.55 69.04
CA ASN A 10 -0.28 -47.23 69.75
C ASN A 10 -1.56 -47.30 68.89
N SER A 11 -2.14 -48.50 68.85
CA SER A 11 -3.48 -48.86 68.35
C SER A 11 -4.50 -48.82 69.52
N PRO A 12 -5.74 -49.40 69.48
CA PRO A 12 -6.52 -50.00 68.39
C PRO A 12 -8.06 -49.71 68.44
N SER A 13 -8.79 -50.33 67.49
CA SER A 13 -10.09 -51.03 67.67
C SER A 13 -11.43 -50.44 67.15
N SER A 14 -11.91 -51.10 66.08
CA SER A 14 -13.21 -51.79 65.88
C SER A 14 -14.54 -51.08 65.50
N SER A 15 -15.02 -51.51 64.31
CA SER A 15 -16.34 -52.09 63.95
C SER A 15 -17.60 -51.25 63.62
N SER A 16 -18.28 -51.75 62.57
CA SER A 16 -19.74 -51.90 62.33
C SER A 16 -20.60 -50.78 61.68
N SER A 17 -20.94 -51.02 60.41
CA SER A 17 -22.28 -51.16 59.77
C SER A 17 -23.37 -50.04 59.73
N THR A 18 -23.88 -49.85 58.51
CA THR A 18 -25.27 -49.55 58.03
C THR A 18 -25.92 -48.15 58.15
N SER A 19 -26.19 -47.58 56.96
CA SER A 19 -27.41 -46.85 56.48
C SER A 19 -28.07 -45.76 57.32
N SER A 20 -28.14 -44.51 56.79
CA SER A 20 -29.35 -43.88 56.18
C SER A 20 -29.31 -42.34 56.18
N SER A 21 -29.88 -41.75 55.11
CA SER A 21 -30.54 -40.42 54.98
C SER A 21 -29.72 -39.11 55.07
N THR A 22 -29.61 -38.46 53.90
CA THR A 22 -29.82 -37.03 53.58
C THR A 22 -29.19 -35.91 54.43
N ALA A 23 -28.34 -35.09 53.82
CA ALA A 23 -28.53 -33.63 53.68
C ALA A 23 -27.43 -32.98 52.81
N HIS A 24 -27.83 -31.98 52.03
CA HIS A 24 -27.06 -31.17 51.09
C HIS A 24 -25.83 -30.46 51.68
N HIS A 25 -24.72 -30.45 50.94
CA HIS A 25 -23.80 -29.31 50.84
C HIS A 25 -23.05 -29.36 49.47
N PRO A 26 -22.93 -28.24 48.73
CA PRO A 26 -22.33 -28.21 47.39
C PRO A 26 -20.78 -28.27 47.44
N PRO A 27 -20.12 -28.78 46.39
CA PRO A 27 -18.67 -28.81 46.32
C PRO A 27 -18.08 -27.42 46.01
N PRO A 28 -16.83 -27.16 46.41
CA PRO A 28 -16.19 -25.86 46.28
C PRO A 28 -15.83 -25.56 44.83
N SER A 29 -16.01 -24.30 44.47
CA SER A 29 -15.57 -23.64 43.25
C SER A 29 -14.05 -23.74 43.09
N THR A 30 -13.62 -24.50 42.09
CA THR A 30 -12.24 -24.47 41.59
C THR A 30 -12.24 -24.04 40.13
N THR A 31 -11.84 -22.78 39.93
CA THR A 31 -11.05 -22.27 38.80
C THR A 31 -11.45 -22.73 37.40
N THR A 32 -12.18 -21.85 36.71
CA THR A 32 -12.35 -21.84 35.25
C THR A 32 -10.99 -21.71 34.55
N THR A 33 -10.36 -22.84 34.24
CA THR A 33 -9.40 -22.92 33.15
C THR A 33 -10.20 -22.86 31.85
N THR A 34 -10.05 -21.77 31.10
CA THR A 34 -10.64 -21.61 29.77
C THR A 34 -10.11 -22.69 28.84
N ASP A 35 -10.90 -23.74 28.65
CA ASP A 35 -10.71 -24.77 27.64
C ASP A 35 -11.09 -24.14 26.28
N ASN A 36 -10.15 -23.40 25.67
CA ASN A 36 -10.34 -22.78 24.36
C ASN A 36 -10.18 -23.86 23.28
N ASP A 37 -11.25 -24.62 23.01
CA ASP A 37 -11.28 -25.51 21.85
C ASP A 37 -11.10 -24.68 20.56
N PRO A 38 -10.02 -24.91 19.79
CA PRO A 38 -9.76 -24.20 18.54
C PRO A 38 -10.91 -24.31 17.53
N MET A 39 -11.66 -25.43 17.55
CA MET A 39 -12.78 -25.65 16.66
C MET A 39 -13.97 -24.75 17.02
N HIS A 40 -14.25 -24.55 18.30
CA HIS A 40 -15.27 -23.61 18.77
C HIS A 40 -14.93 -22.15 18.40
N SER A 41 -13.68 -21.73 18.60
CA SER A 41 -13.22 -20.38 18.21
C SER A 41 -13.34 -20.15 16.70
N TRP A 42 -13.04 -21.16 15.89
CA TRP A 42 -13.21 -21.10 14.45
C TRP A 42 -14.67 -20.96 14.04
N TRP A 43 -15.59 -21.77 14.58
CA TRP A 43 -17.02 -21.67 14.28
C TRP A 43 -17.64 -20.33 14.71
N GLU A 44 -17.22 -19.77 15.85
CA GLU A 44 -17.63 -18.43 16.29
C GLU A 44 -17.18 -17.34 15.32
N SER A 45 -15.93 -17.42 14.84
CA SER A 45 -15.37 -16.50 13.83
C SER A 45 -16.18 -16.55 12.54
N ILE A 46 -16.43 -17.74 11.99
CA ILE A 46 -17.24 -17.92 10.78
C ILE A 46 -18.66 -17.40 11.00
N SER A 47 -19.32 -17.78 12.10
CA SER A 47 -20.70 -17.34 12.40
C SER A 47 -20.80 -15.80 12.48
N LYS A 48 -19.81 -15.15 13.10
CA LYS A 48 -19.73 -13.68 13.14
C LYS A 48 -19.53 -13.07 11.76
N GLN A 49 -18.67 -13.67 10.93
CA GLN A 49 -18.47 -13.21 9.55
C GLN A 49 -19.76 -13.32 8.72
N ARG A 50 -20.46 -14.46 8.81
CA ARG A 50 -21.75 -14.68 8.15
C ARG A 50 -22.78 -13.63 8.54
N SER A 51 -22.96 -13.43 9.84
CA SER A 51 -23.92 -12.45 10.37
C SER A 51 -23.65 -11.03 9.84
N ARG A 52 -22.37 -10.61 9.78
CA ARG A 52 -22.00 -9.29 9.23
C ARG A 52 -22.22 -9.17 7.73
N ILE A 53 -21.98 -10.23 6.96
CA ILE A 53 -22.21 -10.19 5.50
C ILE A 53 -23.71 -10.20 5.18
N LEU A 54 -24.51 -10.95 5.93
CA LEU A 54 -25.98 -10.93 5.81
C LEU A 54 -26.55 -9.56 6.17
N SER A 55 -26.03 -8.91 7.22
CA SER A 55 -26.44 -7.53 7.53
C SER A 55 -26.06 -6.57 6.39
N LEU A 56 -24.88 -6.73 5.77
CA LEU A 56 -24.50 -5.92 4.60
C LEU A 56 -25.44 -6.14 3.41
N SER A 57 -25.82 -7.39 3.13
CA SER A 57 -26.78 -7.75 2.09
C SER A 57 -28.12 -7.03 2.27
N SER A 58 -28.61 -6.93 3.52
CA SER A 58 -29.85 -6.22 3.84
C SER A 58 -29.79 -4.70 3.60
N LEU A 59 -28.58 -4.11 3.62
CA LEU A 59 -28.36 -2.67 3.38
C LEU A 59 -28.30 -2.33 1.89
N LEU A 60 -27.72 -3.21 1.06
CA LEU A 60 -27.46 -2.98 -0.37
C LEU A 60 -28.57 -3.54 -1.27
N GLN A 61 -29.83 -3.38 -0.86
CA GLN A 61 -31.07 -4.06 -1.30
C GLN A 61 -31.26 -4.36 -2.80
N SER A 62 -30.50 -3.75 -3.70
CA SER A 62 -30.56 -3.96 -5.16
C SER A 62 -29.97 -5.29 -5.65
N ASP A 63 -29.04 -5.94 -4.92
CA ASP A 63 -28.35 -7.18 -5.38
C ASP A 63 -28.00 -8.18 -4.25
N GLY A 64 -28.75 -8.14 -3.15
CA GLY A 64 -28.46 -8.90 -1.92
C GLY A 64 -28.30 -10.43 -2.09
N LEU A 65 -28.87 -11.03 -3.14
CA LEU A 65 -28.76 -12.46 -3.41
C LEU A 65 -27.30 -12.91 -3.60
N THR A 66 -26.46 -12.08 -4.22
CA THR A 66 -25.04 -12.38 -4.45
C THR A 66 -24.24 -12.39 -3.14
N LEU A 67 -24.51 -11.43 -2.26
CA LEU A 67 -23.85 -11.30 -0.96
C LEU A 67 -24.29 -12.39 0.02
N SER A 68 -25.55 -12.79 -0.02
CA SER A 68 -26.06 -13.90 0.80
C SER A 68 -25.39 -15.22 0.43
N SER A 69 -25.20 -15.51 -0.87
CA SER A 69 -24.46 -16.71 -1.30
C SER A 69 -23.00 -16.72 -0.82
N LEU A 70 -22.34 -15.55 -0.75
CA LEU A 70 -20.98 -15.44 -0.22
C LEU A 70 -20.92 -15.71 1.30
N ALA A 71 -21.99 -15.35 2.03
CA ALA A 71 -22.10 -15.63 3.45
C ALA A 71 -22.10 -17.14 3.73
N ASP A 72 -22.67 -17.96 2.86
CA ASP A 72 -22.75 -19.41 3.08
C ASP A 72 -21.42 -20.14 2.88
N SER A 73 -20.40 -19.49 2.31
CA SER A 73 -19.08 -20.10 2.11
C SER A 73 -18.34 -20.47 3.41
N ASP A 74 -17.33 -21.33 3.30
CA ASP A 74 -16.48 -21.75 4.44
C ASP A 74 -15.57 -20.63 4.97
N ARG A 75 -15.33 -19.59 4.16
CA ARG A 75 -14.54 -18.40 4.52
C ARG A 75 -15.23 -17.12 4.03
N PRO A 76 -16.33 -16.71 4.69
CA PRO A 76 -17.19 -15.65 4.18
C PRO A 76 -16.46 -14.32 3.90
N ALA A 77 -15.60 -13.89 4.82
CA ALA A 77 -14.87 -12.62 4.66
C ALA A 77 -13.87 -12.65 3.49
N LEU A 78 -13.19 -13.77 3.25
CA LEU A 78 -12.28 -13.93 2.12
C LEU A 78 -13.04 -14.02 0.80
N SER A 79 -14.15 -14.77 0.77
CA SER A 79 -15.02 -14.86 -0.41
C SER A 79 -15.53 -13.48 -0.84
N LEU A 80 -15.89 -12.63 0.12
CA LEU A 80 -16.29 -11.25 -0.13
C LEU A 80 -15.13 -10.40 -0.68
N LEU A 81 -13.93 -10.52 -0.11
CA LEU A 81 -12.73 -9.80 -0.57
C LEU A 81 -12.32 -10.16 -2.01
N SER A 82 -12.52 -11.43 -2.39
CA SER A 82 -12.18 -11.93 -3.72
C SER A 82 -13.27 -11.67 -4.77
N SER A 83 -14.48 -11.25 -4.37
CA SER A 83 -15.61 -11.08 -5.29
C SER A 83 -15.64 -9.68 -5.94
N PRO A 84 -15.48 -9.58 -7.28
CA PRO A 84 -15.54 -8.29 -7.98
C PRO A 84 -16.93 -7.65 -7.95
N SER A 85 -18.00 -8.46 -7.96
CA SER A 85 -19.38 -7.94 -7.91
C SER A 85 -19.69 -7.31 -6.57
N ALA A 86 -19.28 -7.96 -5.47
CA ALA A 86 -19.41 -7.40 -4.12
C ALA A 86 -18.66 -6.07 -3.99
N TYR A 87 -17.42 -6.02 -4.51
CA TYR A 87 -16.66 -4.78 -4.56
C TYR A 87 -17.41 -3.69 -5.34
N SER A 88 -17.91 -3.99 -6.55
CA SER A 88 -18.64 -3.02 -7.37
C SER A 88 -19.82 -2.42 -6.60
N LEU A 89 -20.65 -3.26 -5.97
CA LEU A 89 -21.83 -2.80 -5.21
C LEU A 89 -21.45 -1.86 -4.06
N ILE A 90 -20.48 -2.27 -3.24
CA ILE A 90 -20.03 -1.47 -2.10
C ILE A 90 -19.36 -0.18 -2.58
N SER A 91 -18.57 -0.25 -3.65
CA SER A 91 -17.86 0.92 -4.20
C SER A 91 -18.80 1.95 -4.80
N THR A 92 -19.86 1.53 -5.49
CA THR A 92 -20.91 2.41 -6.02
C THR A 92 -21.68 3.06 -4.87
N ALA A 93 -22.03 2.30 -3.83
CA ALA A 93 -22.71 2.82 -2.66
C ALA A 93 -21.87 3.89 -1.94
N LEU A 94 -20.57 3.66 -1.72
CA LEU A 94 -19.65 4.62 -1.11
C LEU A 94 -19.38 5.86 -1.99
N SER A 95 -19.34 5.67 -3.31
CA SER A 95 -19.09 6.74 -4.29
C SER A 95 -20.30 7.66 -4.48
N SER A 96 -21.50 7.23 -4.09
CA SER A 96 -22.72 8.06 -4.14
C SER A 96 -22.54 9.39 -3.39
N PRO A 97 -22.93 10.54 -3.98
CA PRO A 97 -22.79 11.85 -3.34
C PRO A 97 -23.43 11.97 -1.95
N ALA A 98 -24.47 11.16 -1.67
CA ALA A 98 -25.17 11.12 -0.39
C ALA A 98 -24.45 10.29 0.70
N SER A 99 -23.46 9.47 0.33
CA SER A 99 -22.72 8.62 1.27
C SER A 99 -21.74 9.42 2.13
N GLY A 100 -21.39 8.89 3.30
CA GLY A 100 -20.41 9.47 4.21
C GLY A 100 -21.00 10.25 5.37
N SER A 101 -22.32 10.43 5.42
CA SER A 101 -23.03 11.03 6.57
C SER A 101 -22.95 10.17 7.83
N GLY A 102 -23.11 10.80 9.00
CA GLY A 102 -23.14 10.08 10.28
C GLY A 102 -24.32 9.11 10.39
N SER A 103 -25.35 9.27 9.56
CA SER A 103 -26.50 8.38 9.45
C SER A 103 -26.38 7.35 8.32
N ASP A 104 -25.25 7.31 7.60
CA ASP A 104 -25.03 6.36 6.51
C ASP A 104 -24.87 4.94 7.10
N PRO A 105 -25.82 4.02 6.82
CA PRO A 105 -25.80 2.68 7.39
C PRO A 105 -24.60 1.86 6.90
N LEU A 106 -24.03 2.16 5.72
CA LEU A 106 -22.84 1.47 5.22
C LEU A 106 -21.60 1.92 6.01
N CYS A 107 -21.50 3.21 6.34
CA CYS A 107 -20.44 3.72 7.22
C CYS A 107 -20.55 3.12 8.62
N GLN A 108 -21.75 3.03 9.17
CA GLN A 108 -22.01 2.37 10.45
C GLN A 108 -21.61 0.88 10.41
N TRP A 109 -21.97 0.18 9.34
CA TRP A 109 -21.61 -1.22 9.14
C TRP A 109 -20.09 -1.41 9.08
N LEU A 110 -19.36 -0.56 8.35
CA LEU A 110 -17.89 -0.58 8.29
C LEU A 110 -17.26 -0.33 9.66
N TYR A 111 -17.78 0.65 10.40
CA TYR A 111 -17.31 1.00 11.75
C TYR A 111 -17.49 -0.18 12.72
N GLU A 112 -18.68 -0.77 12.78
CA GLU A 112 -18.96 -1.91 13.65
C GLU A 112 -18.19 -3.18 13.24
N THR A 113 -18.02 -3.40 11.94
CA THR A 113 -17.27 -4.54 11.41
C THR A 113 -15.79 -4.43 11.78
N PHE A 114 -15.22 -3.22 11.76
CA PHE A 114 -13.83 -3.00 12.19
C PHE A 114 -13.64 -3.18 13.69
N GLN A 115 -14.63 -2.85 14.51
CA GLN A 115 -14.58 -3.08 15.96
C GLN A 115 -14.65 -4.56 16.35
N SER A 116 -14.96 -5.45 15.41
CA SER A 116 -14.91 -6.89 15.64
C SER A 116 -13.52 -7.35 16.08
N SER A 117 -13.46 -8.29 17.02
CA SER A 117 -12.24 -9.00 17.39
C SER A 117 -11.71 -9.91 16.26
N ASP A 118 -12.52 -10.21 15.25
CA ASP A 118 -12.16 -11.08 14.13
C ASP A 118 -11.15 -10.39 13.17
N PRO A 119 -9.96 -10.98 12.92
CA PRO A 119 -8.96 -10.37 12.04
C PRO A 119 -9.38 -10.28 10.57
N GLN A 120 -10.19 -11.21 10.06
CA GLN A 120 -10.61 -11.23 8.66
C GLN A 120 -11.65 -10.14 8.37
N LEU A 121 -12.56 -9.89 9.32
CA LEU A 121 -13.47 -8.74 9.26
C LEU A 121 -12.73 -7.40 9.34
N ARG A 122 -11.68 -7.31 10.18
CA ARG A 122 -10.82 -6.13 10.19
C ARG A 122 -10.08 -5.94 8.86
N LEU A 123 -9.53 -7.02 8.30
CA LEU A 123 -8.89 -7.00 6.98
C LEU A 123 -9.85 -6.54 5.88
N LEU A 124 -11.10 -7.00 5.94
CA LEU A 124 -12.17 -6.59 5.03
C LEU A 124 -12.43 -5.08 5.09
N VAL A 125 -12.49 -4.46 6.27
CA VAL A 125 -12.67 -3.00 6.35
C VAL A 125 -11.41 -2.27 5.87
N LEU A 126 -10.22 -2.78 6.21
CA LEU A 126 -8.95 -2.21 5.75
C LEU A 126 -8.86 -2.18 4.21
N SER A 127 -9.38 -3.17 3.50
CA SER A 127 -9.32 -3.20 2.03
C SER A 127 -10.13 -2.10 1.35
N PHE A 128 -11.15 -1.54 2.01
CA PHE A 128 -11.92 -0.38 1.55
C PHE A 128 -11.32 0.97 1.98
N LEU A 129 -10.29 0.99 2.82
CA LEU A 129 -9.67 2.26 3.26
C LEU A 129 -9.10 3.12 2.13
N PRO A 130 -8.46 2.58 1.07
CA PRO A 130 -8.03 3.40 -0.05
C PRO A 130 -9.19 4.15 -0.72
N LEU A 131 -10.31 3.45 -0.93
CA LEU A 131 -11.52 4.03 -1.52
C LEU A 131 -12.13 5.09 -0.60
N LEU A 132 -12.33 4.76 0.68
CA LEU A 132 -12.87 5.69 1.68
C LEU A 132 -12.00 6.93 1.83
N SER A 133 -10.67 6.76 1.94
CA SER A 133 -9.73 7.87 2.07
C SER A 133 -9.70 8.72 0.80
N GLY A 134 -9.74 8.08 -0.36
CA GLY A 134 -9.85 8.72 -1.67
C GLY A 134 -11.04 9.65 -1.76
N ILE A 135 -12.24 9.10 -1.53
CA ILE A 135 -13.50 9.82 -1.60
C ILE A 135 -13.56 10.92 -0.52
N TYR A 136 -13.22 10.59 0.73
CA TYR A 136 -13.22 11.54 1.85
C TYR A 136 -12.33 12.73 1.56
N ILE A 137 -11.06 12.49 1.20
CA ILE A 137 -10.10 13.56 0.92
C ILE A 137 -10.58 14.40 -0.26
N SER A 138 -11.11 13.78 -1.33
CA SER A 138 -11.60 14.50 -2.51
C SER A 138 -12.78 15.41 -2.17
N ARG A 139 -13.79 14.90 -1.46
CA ARG A 139 -15.01 15.66 -1.12
C ARG A 139 -14.75 16.84 -0.20
N ILE A 140 -13.81 16.73 0.75
CA ILE A 140 -13.48 17.85 1.66
C ILE A 140 -12.89 19.04 0.90
N HIS A 141 -12.16 18.78 -0.18
CA HIS A 141 -11.47 19.81 -0.95
C HIS A 141 -12.23 20.20 -2.22
N SER A 142 -13.43 19.64 -2.43
CA SER A 142 -14.34 20.08 -3.49
C SER A 142 -15.03 21.38 -3.09
N SER A 143 -15.06 22.34 -4.01
CA SER A 143 -15.60 23.69 -3.78
C SER A 143 -17.12 23.73 -3.53
N ASP A 144 -17.83 22.62 -3.69
CA ASP A 144 -19.30 22.49 -3.54
C ASP A 144 -19.70 22.02 -2.12
N SER A 145 -18.94 22.45 -1.09
CA SER A 145 -19.13 21.98 0.29
C SER A 145 -20.48 22.35 0.93
N SER A 146 -21.20 23.32 0.35
CA SER A 146 -22.51 23.76 0.86
C SER A 146 -23.66 22.81 0.51
N THR A 147 -23.49 21.94 -0.49
CA THR A 147 -24.50 20.98 -0.94
C THR A 147 -24.18 19.54 -0.54
N LEU A 148 -22.94 19.27 -0.13
CA LEU A 148 -22.48 17.93 0.25
C LEU A 148 -22.96 17.56 1.67
N PRO A 149 -23.37 16.30 1.88
CA PRO A 149 -23.72 15.80 3.21
C PRO A 149 -22.50 15.85 4.13
N SER A 150 -22.76 15.87 5.44
CA SER A 150 -21.71 15.68 6.45
C SER A 150 -20.85 14.46 6.11
N LEU A 151 -19.54 14.53 6.33
CA LEU A 151 -18.60 13.42 6.11
C LEU A 151 -18.31 12.64 7.42
N ALA A 152 -19.13 12.86 8.45
CA ALA A 152 -18.93 12.29 9.79
C ALA A 152 -18.89 10.76 9.82
N GLY A 153 -19.59 10.08 8.91
CA GLY A 153 -19.56 8.63 8.78
C GLY A 153 -18.20 8.10 8.30
N PHE A 154 -17.62 8.74 7.27
CA PHE A 154 -16.25 8.41 6.83
C PHE A 154 -15.22 8.74 7.90
N GLU A 155 -15.39 9.87 8.57
CA GLU A 155 -14.53 10.27 9.68
C GLU A 155 -14.58 9.28 10.84
N ALA A 156 -15.76 8.76 11.18
CA ALA A 156 -15.91 7.75 12.23
C ALA A 156 -15.14 6.46 11.91
N VAL A 157 -15.21 5.97 10.67
CA VAL A 157 -14.47 4.76 10.25
C VAL A 157 -12.96 5.01 10.30
N LEU A 158 -12.47 6.12 9.72
CA LEU A 158 -11.06 6.47 9.75
C LEU A 158 -10.54 6.67 11.18
N LEU A 159 -11.34 7.32 12.03
CA LEU A 159 -10.99 7.57 13.43
C LEU A 159 -11.00 6.28 14.26
N ALA A 160 -11.86 5.31 13.94
CA ALA A 160 -11.85 4.00 14.58
C ALA A 160 -10.54 3.26 14.31
N VAL A 161 -10.08 3.25 13.05
CA VAL A 161 -8.80 2.66 12.66
C VAL A 161 -7.65 3.38 13.35
N TYR A 162 -7.63 4.71 13.31
CA TYR A 162 -6.64 5.53 14.01
C TYR A 162 -6.59 5.23 15.51
N SER A 163 -7.74 5.19 16.17
CA SER A 163 -7.86 4.95 17.60
C SER A 163 -7.38 3.56 17.99
N SER A 164 -7.63 2.55 17.16
CA SER A 164 -7.12 1.20 17.39
C SER A 164 -5.59 1.14 17.33
N GLU A 165 -4.98 1.86 16.39
CA GLU A 165 -3.53 1.96 16.25
C GLU A 165 -2.91 2.79 17.38
N ALA A 166 -3.53 3.90 17.77
CA ALA A 166 -3.07 4.72 18.90
C ALA A 166 -3.11 3.93 20.22
N LYS A 167 -4.17 3.15 20.45
CA LYS A 167 -4.28 2.23 21.60
C LYS A 167 -3.19 1.16 21.57
N SER A 168 -2.96 0.55 20.40
CA SER A 168 -1.90 -0.45 20.21
C SER A 168 -0.50 0.10 20.52
N ARG A 169 -0.24 1.36 20.16
CA ARG A 169 1.05 2.02 20.44
C ARG A 169 1.23 2.39 21.91
N SER A 170 0.18 2.46 22.73
CA SER A 170 0.27 2.81 24.16
C SER A 170 1.07 4.10 24.44
N GLY A 171 0.98 5.10 23.56
CA GLY A 171 1.75 6.35 23.66
C GLY A 171 3.24 6.22 23.31
N LYS A 172 3.67 5.10 22.70
CA LYS A 172 5.07 4.88 22.28
C LYS A 172 5.27 5.24 20.81
N ALA A 173 6.47 5.73 20.50
CA ALA A 173 6.92 5.94 19.14
C ALA A 173 7.22 4.59 18.45
N VAL A 174 7.08 4.54 17.13
CA VAL A 174 7.57 3.42 16.33
C VAL A 174 9.04 3.66 16.03
N LEU A 175 9.90 2.81 16.57
CA LEU A 175 11.36 2.90 16.44
C LEU A 175 11.87 1.85 15.44
N VAL A 176 12.94 2.18 14.73
CA VAL A 176 13.67 1.27 13.86
C VAL A 176 15.14 1.24 14.28
N GLN A 177 15.70 0.05 14.45
CA GLN A 177 17.14 -0.09 14.67
C GLN A 177 17.85 0.01 13.32
N ILE A 178 18.75 0.98 13.19
CA ILE A 178 19.52 1.20 11.97
C ILE A 178 20.67 0.17 11.97
N PRO A 179 20.74 -0.72 10.97
CA PRO A 179 21.82 -1.69 10.87
C PRO A 179 23.18 -0.99 10.73
N ASP A 180 24.17 -1.49 11.47
CA ASP A 180 25.55 -0.99 11.44
C ASP A 180 26.49 -2.09 10.94
N LEU A 181 27.18 -1.86 9.81
CA LEU A 181 28.10 -2.80 9.20
C LEU A 181 29.38 -3.03 10.03
N SER A 182 29.67 -2.16 11.00
CA SER A 182 30.76 -2.35 11.96
C SER A 182 30.46 -3.42 13.01
N GLN A 183 29.19 -3.87 13.10
CA GLN A 183 28.73 -4.87 14.03
C GLN A 183 28.45 -6.21 13.32
N PRO A 184 28.68 -7.36 13.98
CA PRO A 184 28.25 -8.64 13.44
C PRO A 184 26.72 -8.67 13.34
N SER A 185 26.23 -9.24 12.24
CA SER A 185 24.81 -9.41 11.94
C SER A 185 24.57 -10.80 11.36
N LEU A 186 23.29 -11.16 11.16
CA LEU A 186 22.91 -12.43 10.55
C LEU A 186 23.57 -12.67 9.18
N TYR A 187 23.87 -11.60 8.42
CA TYR A 187 24.37 -11.70 7.04
C TYR A 187 25.85 -11.33 6.89
N HIS A 188 26.48 -10.74 7.90
CA HIS A 188 27.82 -10.18 7.78
C HIS A 188 28.56 -10.19 9.12
N THR A 189 29.84 -10.56 9.09
CA THR A 189 30.76 -10.42 10.23
C THR A 189 31.88 -9.46 9.86
N PRO A 190 32.08 -8.36 10.60
CA PRO A 190 33.13 -7.38 10.30
C PRO A 190 34.52 -7.99 10.44
N ARG A 191 35.41 -7.68 9.49
CA ARG A 191 36.80 -8.16 9.49
C ARG A 191 37.63 -7.62 10.66
N ASN A 192 37.36 -6.38 11.07
CA ASN A 192 38.07 -5.72 12.16
C ASN A 192 37.18 -5.74 13.41
N LYS A 193 37.74 -6.15 14.56
CA LYS A 193 37.03 -6.07 15.84
C LYS A 193 36.77 -4.58 16.16
N PRO A 194 35.55 -4.20 16.60
CA PRO A 194 35.29 -2.83 17.00
C PRO A 194 36.25 -2.47 18.15
N VAL A 195 37.06 -1.43 17.94
CA VAL A 195 38.12 -0.98 18.87
C VAL A 195 37.52 -0.32 20.13
N ASN A 196 36.19 -0.17 20.18
CA ASN A 196 35.47 0.42 21.31
C ASN A 196 34.02 -0.10 21.33
N ASP A 197 33.53 -0.53 22.49
CA ASP A 197 32.12 -0.89 22.78
C ASP A 197 31.13 0.29 22.67
N ARG A 198 31.53 1.38 22.01
CA ARG A 198 30.84 2.67 21.98
C ARG A 198 30.00 2.93 20.74
N SER A 199 29.85 1.98 19.82
CA SER A 199 28.84 2.10 18.75
C SER A 199 27.45 1.93 19.36
N ARG A 200 26.93 3.00 19.97
CA ARG A 200 25.51 3.08 20.34
C ARG A 200 24.72 2.69 19.09
N GLN A 201 23.96 1.61 19.19
CA GLN A 201 23.04 1.20 18.13
C GLN A 201 22.20 2.42 17.77
N SER A 202 22.32 2.88 16.52
CA SER A 202 21.58 4.05 16.08
C SER A 202 20.11 3.66 15.96
N VAL A 203 19.26 4.29 16.77
CA VAL A 203 17.81 4.05 16.75
C VAL A 203 17.17 5.23 16.03
N GLY A 204 16.54 4.95 14.90
CA GLY A 204 15.72 5.91 14.16
C GLY A 204 14.28 5.92 14.69
N VAL A 205 13.64 7.08 14.65
CA VAL A 205 12.19 7.20 14.91
C VAL A 205 11.47 7.13 13.57
N LEU A 206 10.75 6.03 13.33
CA LEU A 206 9.95 5.89 12.11
C LEU A 206 8.66 6.71 12.21
N SER A 207 7.95 6.64 13.34
CA SER A 207 6.71 7.40 13.54
C SER A 207 6.64 7.89 14.99
N PRO A 208 6.26 9.16 15.22
CA PRO A 208 6.11 9.67 16.57
C PRO A 208 4.96 8.97 17.32
N PRO A 209 4.89 9.13 18.66
CA PRO A 209 3.73 8.71 19.44
C PRO A 209 2.43 9.30 18.89
N LEU A 210 1.36 8.50 18.91
CA LEU A 210 0.03 8.96 18.48
C LEU A 210 -0.78 9.45 19.68
N GLU A 211 -1.40 10.61 19.51
CA GLU A 211 -2.30 11.20 20.50
C GLU A 211 -3.74 10.73 20.26
N PRO A 212 -4.50 10.33 21.29
CA PRO A 212 -5.92 10.03 21.11
C PRO A 212 -6.71 11.25 20.60
N HIS A 213 -7.61 11.02 19.64
CA HIS A 213 -8.46 12.06 19.06
C HIS A 213 -9.93 11.64 19.09
N LEU A 214 -10.83 12.55 19.47
CA LEU A 214 -12.29 12.30 19.55
C LEU A 214 -13.03 12.69 18.27
N ALA A 215 -12.43 13.54 17.43
CA ALA A 215 -13.02 14.01 16.18
C ALA A 215 -11.92 14.36 15.17
N VAL A 216 -12.25 14.31 13.88
CA VAL A 216 -11.32 14.65 12.80
C VAL A 216 -11.30 16.17 12.60
N LYS A 217 -10.22 16.81 13.05
CA LYS A 217 -9.98 18.24 12.83
C LYS A 217 -9.10 18.45 11.60
N SER A 218 -9.26 19.58 10.91
CA SER A 218 -8.47 19.91 9.70
C SER A 218 -6.95 19.74 9.90
N THR A 219 -6.40 20.21 11.03
CA THR A 219 -4.97 20.14 11.36
C THR A 219 -4.45 18.73 11.65
N LYS A 220 -5.33 17.81 12.07
CA LYS A 220 -4.97 16.43 12.43
C LYS A 220 -5.42 15.41 11.37
N ARG A 221 -6.18 15.85 10.37
CA ARG A 221 -6.75 15.00 9.31
C ARG A 221 -5.68 14.20 8.57
N ALA A 222 -4.58 14.84 8.20
CA ALA A 222 -3.50 14.16 7.48
C ALA A 222 -2.84 13.05 8.30
N ILE A 223 -2.65 13.26 9.61
CA ILE A 223 -2.11 12.23 10.51
C ILE A 223 -3.11 11.07 10.67
N ILE A 224 -4.40 11.37 10.82
CA ILE A 224 -5.45 10.36 10.98
C ILE A 224 -5.54 9.49 9.72
N VAL A 225 -5.67 10.11 8.55
CA VAL A 225 -5.77 9.38 7.28
C VAL A 225 -4.45 8.68 6.94
N GLY A 226 -3.31 9.35 7.14
CA GLY A 226 -1.98 8.77 6.94
C GLY A 226 -1.76 7.53 7.81
N THR A 227 -2.17 7.57 9.07
CA THR A 227 -2.10 6.40 9.98
C THR A 227 -3.05 5.29 9.54
N ALA A 228 -4.24 5.61 9.05
CA ALA A 228 -5.17 4.60 8.50
C ALA A 228 -4.56 3.91 7.26
N LEU A 229 -3.88 4.68 6.39
CA LEU A 229 -3.13 4.13 5.26
C LEU A 229 -1.89 3.33 5.71
N ASP A 230 -1.20 3.71 6.79
CA ASP A 230 -0.15 2.88 7.39
C ASP A 230 -0.72 1.54 7.89
N CYS A 231 -1.92 1.52 8.48
CA CYS A 231 -2.60 0.28 8.88
C CYS A 231 -2.97 -0.59 7.67
N TYR A 232 -3.42 0.02 6.57
CA TYR A 232 -3.59 -0.66 5.29
C TYR A 232 -2.26 -1.25 4.80
N TYR A 233 -1.18 -0.46 4.84
CA TYR A 233 0.14 -0.89 4.40
C TYR A 233 0.66 -2.12 5.15
N LYS A 234 0.42 -2.20 6.48
CA LYS A 234 0.80 -3.39 7.29
C LYS A 234 0.18 -4.70 6.77
N GLN A 235 -0.93 -4.62 6.05
CA GLN A 235 -1.64 -5.78 5.49
C GLN A 235 -1.62 -5.80 3.94
N VAL A 236 -0.82 -4.94 3.29
CA VAL A 236 -0.87 -4.70 1.84
C VAL A 236 -0.63 -5.97 1.00
N SER A 237 0.16 -6.92 1.50
CA SER A 237 0.42 -8.19 0.82
C SER A 237 -0.83 -9.06 0.71
N GLN A 238 -1.76 -8.95 1.66
CA GLN A 238 -3.04 -9.68 1.69
C GLN A 238 -4.16 -8.91 0.96
N MET A 239 -3.92 -7.66 0.56
CA MET A 239 -4.94 -6.83 -0.08
C MET A 239 -5.20 -7.27 -1.52
N PRO A 240 -6.48 -7.35 -1.93
CA PRO A 240 -6.85 -7.70 -3.29
C PRO A 240 -6.42 -6.63 -4.30
N ALA A 241 -6.29 -7.02 -5.57
CA ALA A 241 -5.80 -6.15 -6.63
C ALA A 241 -6.69 -4.90 -6.85
N TRP A 242 -8.02 -5.03 -6.71
CA TRP A 242 -8.95 -3.90 -6.84
C TRP A 242 -8.65 -2.79 -5.84
N SER A 243 -8.33 -3.15 -4.58
CA SER A 243 -8.03 -2.19 -3.51
C SER A 243 -6.76 -1.39 -3.80
N LYS A 244 -5.71 -2.10 -4.25
CA LYS A 244 -4.43 -1.50 -4.66
C LYS A 244 -4.59 -0.61 -5.88
N ARG A 245 -5.41 -1.01 -6.85
CA ARG A 245 -5.69 -0.25 -8.06
C ARG A 245 -6.42 1.06 -7.73
N GLU A 246 -7.45 1.01 -6.89
CA GLU A 246 -8.14 2.23 -6.41
C GLU A 246 -7.18 3.17 -5.69
N PHE A 247 -6.34 2.62 -4.82
CA PHE A 247 -5.31 3.41 -4.15
C PHE A 247 -4.44 4.19 -5.16
N CYS A 248 -3.96 3.51 -6.20
CA CYS A 248 -3.14 4.14 -7.24
C CYS A 248 -3.92 5.23 -8.01
N ASN A 249 -5.19 4.96 -8.35
CA ASN A 249 -6.05 5.92 -9.02
C ASN A 249 -6.25 7.20 -8.19
N PHE A 250 -6.57 7.07 -6.91
CA PHE A 250 -6.72 8.22 -6.02
C PHE A 250 -5.40 8.95 -5.78
N ALA A 251 -4.29 8.22 -5.62
CA ALA A 251 -2.98 8.83 -5.46
C ALA A 251 -2.59 9.67 -6.69
N ALA A 252 -2.89 9.18 -7.90
CA ALA A 252 -2.74 9.95 -9.13
C ALA A 252 -3.67 11.18 -9.16
N ALA A 253 -4.95 11.01 -8.81
CA ALA A 253 -5.93 12.09 -8.81
C ALA A 253 -5.60 13.20 -7.80
N TRP A 254 -5.08 12.86 -6.61
CA TRP A 254 -4.65 13.83 -5.60
C TRP A 254 -3.52 14.72 -6.09
N ALA A 255 -2.70 14.26 -7.05
CA ALA A 255 -1.63 15.06 -7.62
C ALA A 255 -2.15 16.30 -8.38
N GLY A 256 -3.42 16.29 -8.83
CA GLY A 256 -4.01 17.31 -9.68
C GLY A 256 -3.84 16.99 -11.17
N GLN A 257 -4.15 17.96 -12.04
CA GLN A 257 -4.10 17.81 -13.49
C GLN A 257 -2.67 17.60 -14.03
N ASP A 258 -2.60 16.97 -15.21
CA ASP A 258 -1.37 16.51 -15.86
C ASP A 258 -0.38 17.64 -16.13
N CYS A 259 0.70 17.70 -15.35
CA CYS A 259 1.87 18.53 -15.64
C CYS A 259 2.74 17.90 -16.74
N PRO A 260 3.30 18.67 -17.68
CA PRO A 260 4.30 18.19 -18.64
C PRO A 260 5.52 17.53 -17.98
N CYS A 261 5.87 17.92 -16.76
CA CYS A 261 6.93 17.31 -15.97
C CYS A 261 6.73 15.80 -15.69
N ARG A 262 5.52 15.26 -15.90
CA ARG A 262 5.23 13.82 -15.85
C ARG A 262 6.01 13.03 -16.90
N THR A 263 6.19 13.59 -18.10
CA THR A 263 6.83 12.92 -19.25
C THR A 263 8.32 13.21 -19.36
N LYS A 264 8.89 14.03 -18.47
CA LYS A 264 10.32 14.38 -18.50
C LYS A 264 11.25 13.17 -18.42
N PHE A 265 10.78 12.08 -17.82
CA PHE A 265 11.51 10.82 -17.79
C PHE A 265 11.24 9.96 -19.03
N ASP A 266 10.21 10.18 -19.83
CA ASP A 266 9.96 9.33 -21.00
C ASP A 266 10.85 9.75 -22.20
N ALA A 267 11.42 10.96 -22.18
CA ALA A 267 12.31 11.48 -23.22
C ALA A 267 13.65 10.72 -23.35
N ASP A 268 14.17 10.15 -22.25
CA ASP A 268 15.43 9.39 -22.28
C ASP A 268 15.35 8.09 -23.14
N ASP A 269 14.14 7.64 -23.50
CA ASP A 269 13.93 6.42 -24.30
C ASP A 269 13.81 6.70 -25.82
N GLN A 270 13.67 7.97 -26.25
CA GLN A 270 13.51 8.33 -27.68
C GLN A 270 14.84 8.65 -28.39
N ASP A 271 15.91 8.97 -27.65
CA ASP A 271 17.19 9.39 -28.24
C ASP A 271 18.13 8.23 -28.67
N HIS A 272 17.63 7.00 -28.72
CA HIS A 272 18.41 5.82 -29.16
C HIS A 272 17.90 5.11 -30.41
N HIS A 273 17.02 5.76 -31.20
CA HIS A 273 16.60 5.27 -32.51
C HIS A 273 16.82 6.28 -33.65
N GLU A 274 17.87 7.10 -33.58
CA GLU A 274 18.43 7.67 -34.80
C GLU A 274 19.38 6.64 -35.46
N ASN A 275 19.00 6.24 -36.67
CA ASN A 275 19.83 5.49 -37.61
C ASN A 275 21.17 6.23 -37.85
N GLY A 276 22.19 5.89 -37.07
CA GLY A 276 23.57 6.32 -37.30
C GLY A 276 24.31 5.36 -38.23
N ASN A 277 24.12 5.50 -39.54
CA ASN A 277 25.20 5.13 -40.48
C ASN A 277 26.21 6.29 -40.46
N GLY A 278 27.23 6.21 -39.61
CA GLY A 278 28.20 7.28 -39.44
C GLY A 278 29.35 6.91 -38.51
N ASN A 279 30.41 6.37 -39.11
CA ASN A 279 31.68 6.01 -38.50
C ASN A 279 32.41 7.24 -37.92
N SER A 280 32.66 7.32 -36.61
CA SER A 280 33.95 7.80 -36.04
C SER A 280 34.00 7.82 -34.51
N ASN A 281 34.98 7.06 -33.99
CA ASN A 281 35.85 7.24 -32.83
C ASN A 281 35.42 8.12 -31.64
N GLY A 282 35.50 7.50 -30.45
CA GLY A 282 35.02 8.06 -29.21
C GLY A 282 35.88 9.15 -28.58
N HIS A 283 35.28 9.83 -27.61
CA HIS A 283 35.95 10.12 -26.36
C HIS A 283 34.91 10.27 -25.24
N ALA A 284 35.10 9.52 -24.16
CA ALA A 284 34.34 9.69 -22.93
C ALA A 284 34.54 11.11 -22.37
N ARG A 285 33.47 11.76 -21.93
CA ARG A 285 33.57 12.85 -20.95
C ARG A 285 32.38 12.89 -20.00
N LEU A 286 32.65 12.39 -18.80
CA LEU A 286 31.98 12.67 -17.54
C LEU A 286 31.83 14.18 -17.29
N LEU A 287 30.70 14.53 -16.67
CA LEU A 287 30.46 15.62 -15.71
C LEU A 287 31.04 17.01 -16.04
N ARG A 288 30.14 17.99 -16.24
CA ARG A 288 30.33 19.34 -15.69
C ARG A 288 29.00 20.09 -15.58
N GLU A 289 28.58 20.32 -14.34
CA GLU A 289 27.88 21.54 -13.98
C GLU A 289 28.77 22.73 -14.34
N ASP A 290 28.23 23.76 -14.97
CA ASP A 290 28.64 25.13 -14.70
C ASP A 290 27.56 26.10 -15.17
N SER A 291 26.92 26.70 -14.16
CA SER A 291 26.31 28.02 -14.22
C SER A 291 27.28 29.05 -14.75
N GLY A 292 26.88 29.84 -15.76
CA GLY A 292 27.71 30.90 -16.33
C GLY A 292 26.88 31.99 -16.98
N PHE A 293 26.37 32.89 -16.15
CA PHE A 293 25.87 34.20 -16.55
C PHE A 293 27.05 35.02 -17.10
N SER A 294 26.95 35.59 -18.32
CA SER A 294 27.83 36.66 -18.74
C SER A 294 27.15 37.61 -19.72
N SER A 295 27.16 38.86 -19.29
CA SER A 295 26.60 40.07 -19.87
C SER A 295 27.42 40.53 -21.08
N GLY A 296 26.77 41.19 -22.03
CA GLY A 296 27.36 41.64 -23.29
C GLY A 296 28.12 42.97 -23.25
N THR A 297 28.73 43.25 -24.41
CA THR A 297 29.19 44.53 -24.98
C THR A 297 29.61 44.19 -26.43
N GLY A 298 29.30 44.85 -27.54
CA GLY A 298 28.56 46.05 -27.92
C GLY A 298 28.98 46.42 -29.36
N ASN A 299 28.09 47.12 -30.10
CA ASN A 299 28.27 47.88 -31.37
C ASN A 299 28.41 47.09 -32.70
N ARG A 300 27.83 47.49 -33.85
CA ARG A 300 26.80 48.50 -34.24
C ARG A 300 26.58 48.36 -35.79
N ASP A 301 25.43 48.85 -36.25
CA ASP A 301 25.07 49.23 -37.66
C ASP A 301 24.65 48.06 -38.58
N ASP A 302 23.61 48.07 -39.42
CA ASP A 302 22.50 48.98 -39.80
C ASP A 302 21.50 48.17 -40.67
N TYR A 303 20.26 48.64 -40.81
CA TYR A 303 19.15 48.27 -41.72
C TYR A 303 18.02 47.31 -41.29
N ASN A 304 16.84 47.94 -41.20
CA ASN A 304 15.49 47.55 -41.60
C ASN A 304 14.45 47.08 -40.55
N GLU A 305 13.35 47.83 -40.59
CA GLU A 305 12.05 47.71 -39.93
C GLU A 305 11.29 46.44 -40.38
N ASP A 306 10.26 46.11 -39.59
CA ASP A 306 9.28 45.00 -39.72
C ASP A 306 9.71 43.61 -39.23
N TYR A 307 9.78 43.40 -37.91
CA TYR A 307 9.77 42.05 -37.31
C TYR A 307 9.25 41.99 -35.86
N GLU A 308 8.15 42.70 -35.54
CA GLU A 308 7.53 42.69 -34.20
C GLU A 308 6.07 42.20 -34.20
N ASP A 309 5.64 41.42 -35.21
CA ASP A 309 4.28 40.82 -35.24
C ASP A 309 4.29 39.28 -35.41
N ASP A 310 5.42 38.67 -35.75
CA ASP A 310 5.51 37.22 -35.99
C ASP A 310 5.84 36.41 -34.73
N VAL A 311 6.54 36.97 -33.75
CA VAL A 311 6.85 36.26 -32.49
C VAL A 311 5.59 36.07 -31.64
N ILE A 312 4.67 37.04 -31.67
CA ILE A 312 3.39 36.94 -30.94
C ILE A 312 2.46 35.97 -31.66
N LYS A 313 2.47 35.91 -32.99
CA LYS A 313 1.68 34.90 -33.74
C LYS A 313 2.23 33.49 -33.53
N GLU A 314 3.54 33.30 -33.45
CA GLU A 314 4.13 31.97 -33.22
C GLU A 314 3.79 31.43 -31.82
N VAL A 315 3.82 32.29 -30.79
CA VAL A 315 3.39 31.91 -29.43
C VAL A 315 1.87 31.69 -29.34
N VAL A 316 1.06 32.46 -30.08
CA VAL A 316 -0.40 32.28 -30.11
C VAL A 316 -0.79 31.02 -30.90
N VAL A 317 -0.08 30.68 -31.98
CA VAL A 317 -0.29 29.45 -32.76
C VAL A 317 0.18 28.22 -31.98
N GLU A 318 1.25 28.32 -31.18
CA GLU A 318 1.68 27.25 -30.27
C GLU A 318 0.70 27.08 -29.08
N MET A 319 0.05 28.15 -28.63
CA MET A 319 -1.02 28.09 -27.63
C MET A 319 -2.34 27.54 -28.18
N ASP A 320 -2.67 27.76 -29.46
CA ASP A 320 -3.83 27.15 -30.14
C ASP A 320 -3.59 25.69 -30.56
N SER A 321 -2.32 25.28 -30.73
CA SER A 321 -1.93 23.88 -30.98
C SER A 321 -1.99 23.00 -29.73
N LEU A 322 -2.11 23.60 -28.53
CA LEU A 322 -2.55 22.92 -27.31
C LEU A 322 -4.06 22.67 -27.37
N GLY A 323 -4.47 21.90 -28.38
CA GLY A 323 -5.81 21.39 -28.53
C GLY A 323 -6.21 20.66 -27.26
N ILE A 324 -6.99 21.34 -26.43
CA ILE A 324 -7.88 20.70 -25.46
C ILE A 324 -8.84 19.90 -26.32
N ASN A 325 -8.49 18.65 -26.62
CA ASN A 325 -9.38 17.68 -27.22
C ASN A 325 -10.55 17.48 -26.26
N LYS A 326 -11.57 18.30 -26.45
CA LYS A 326 -12.84 18.34 -25.74
C LYS A 326 -13.79 17.28 -26.31
N GLU A 327 -13.25 16.10 -26.59
CA GLU A 327 -13.95 14.94 -27.15
C GLU A 327 -13.59 13.71 -26.31
N ASN A 328 -14.03 13.75 -25.05
CA ASN A 328 -14.32 12.60 -24.19
C ASN A 328 -15.06 13.09 -22.95
N ALA A 329 -16.04 13.97 -23.17
CA ALA A 329 -16.88 14.60 -22.15
C ALA A 329 -17.95 13.66 -21.56
N GLU A 330 -17.66 12.35 -21.49
CA GLU A 330 -18.53 11.34 -20.86
C GLU A 330 -17.87 10.62 -19.66
N ASN A 331 -16.60 10.90 -19.33
CA ASN A 331 -15.98 10.41 -18.09
C ASN A 331 -15.99 11.49 -16.98
N LEU A 332 -17.18 11.79 -16.47
CA LEU A 332 -17.41 12.84 -15.47
C LEU A 332 -17.00 12.46 -14.02
N GLU A 333 -16.17 11.43 -13.79
CA GLU A 333 -15.93 10.93 -12.41
C GLU A 333 -14.54 11.15 -11.81
N LYS A 334 -13.53 11.64 -12.54
CA LYS A 334 -12.17 11.80 -11.98
C LYS A 334 -11.45 13.06 -12.43
N LYS A 335 -12.10 14.22 -12.36
CA LYS A 335 -11.37 15.51 -12.41
C LYS A 335 -10.55 15.62 -11.13
N GLY A 336 -9.27 15.25 -11.19
CA GLY A 336 -8.36 15.27 -10.05
C GLY A 336 -8.27 16.68 -9.45
N VAL A 337 -8.74 16.85 -8.21
CA VAL A 337 -8.57 18.08 -7.45
C VAL A 337 -7.20 18.02 -6.79
N ARG A 338 -6.39 19.08 -6.94
CA ARG A 338 -5.11 19.21 -6.23
C ARG A 338 -5.39 19.43 -4.75
N ILE A 339 -4.94 18.48 -3.92
CA ILE A 339 -5.28 18.46 -2.48
C ILE A 339 -4.02 18.53 -1.63
N PRO A 340 -3.88 19.33 -0.56
CA PRO A 340 -2.68 19.33 0.28
C PRO A 340 -2.25 17.92 0.74
N LEU A 341 -1.01 17.54 0.45
CA LEU A 341 -0.39 16.26 0.83
C LEU A 341 0.81 16.54 1.74
N PRO A 342 0.57 16.85 3.03
CA PRO A 342 1.67 17.00 3.98
C PRO A 342 2.39 15.65 4.19
N TRP A 343 3.60 15.70 4.73
CA TRP A 343 4.51 14.56 4.79
C TRP A 343 3.90 13.33 5.51
N GLU A 344 3.07 13.55 6.53
CA GLU A 344 2.40 12.51 7.31
C GLU A 344 1.43 11.68 6.47
N LEU A 345 0.85 12.28 5.44
CA LEU A 345 -0.01 11.60 4.47
C LEU A 345 0.80 11.09 3.28
N LEU A 346 1.78 11.85 2.81
CA LEU A 346 2.55 11.51 1.62
C LEU A 346 3.47 10.30 1.83
N ARG A 347 4.05 10.15 3.02
CA ARG A 347 4.93 9.03 3.35
C ARG A 347 4.24 7.66 3.17
N PRO A 348 3.11 7.34 3.82
CA PRO A 348 2.41 6.07 3.58
C PRO A 348 2.03 5.91 2.11
N VAL A 349 1.69 7.00 1.43
CA VAL A 349 1.31 6.95 0.01
C VAL A 349 2.46 6.44 -0.86
N VAL A 350 3.65 7.01 -0.69
CA VAL A 350 4.85 6.58 -1.41
C VAL A 350 5.20 5.12 -1.07
N THR A 351 5.07 4.71 0.19
CA THR A 351 5.36 3.33 0.61
C THR A 351 4.39 2.31 0.00
N ILE A 352 3.08 2.62 -0.04
CA ILE A 352 2.08 1.77 -0.67
C ILE A 352 2.32 1.69 -2.19
N LEU A 353 2.61 2.81 -2.87
CA LEU A 353 2.93 2.81 -4.30
C LEU A 353 4.17 1.96 -4.60
N GLY A 354 5.21 2.03 -3.75
CA GLY A 354 6.37 1.16 -3.85
C GLY A 354 6.00 -0.33 -3.82
N HIS A 355 5.10 -0.73 -2.92
CA HIS A 355 4.57 -2.10 -2.93
C HIS A 355 3.75 -2.40 -4.19
N CYS A 356 2.89 -1.50 -4.66
CA CYS A 356 2.09 -1.70 -5.87
C CYS A 356 2.96 -1.94 -7.11
N LEU A 357 4.08 -1.22 -7.25
CA LEU A 357 5.04 -1.36 -8.35
C LEU A 357 5.81 -2.69 -8.31
N PHE A 358 6.39 -3.03 -7.16
CA PHE A 358 7.40 -4.09 -7.05
C PHE A 358 6.90 -5.36 -6.36
N GLY A 359 5.67 -5.35 -5.85
CA GLY A 359 5.05 -6.51 -5.22
C GLY A 359 4.98 -7.70 -6.21
N PRO A 360 5.52 -8.88 -5.84
CA PRO A 360 5.61 -10.02 -6.76
C PRO A 360 4.23 -10.58 -7.13
N SER A 361 3.25 -10.45 -6.22
CA SER A 361 1.88 -10.92 -6.39
C SER A 361 0.94 -9.92 -7.08
N ASN A 362 1.44 -8.76 -7.50
CA ASN A 362 0.59 -7.73 -8.12
C ASN A 362 0.41 -8.00 -9.62
N SER A 363 -0.82 -7.80 -10.10
CA SER A 363 -1.14 -7.83 -11.53
C SER A 363 -0.46 -6.68 -12.26
N GLN A 364 -0.30 -6.84 -13.59
CA GLN A 364 0.31 -5.83 -14.43
C GLN A 364 -0.48 -4.50 -14.37
N ASP A 365 -1.82 -4.56 -14.33
CA ASP A 365 -2.69 -3.39 -14.20
C ASP A 365 -2.38 -2.55 -12.94
N VAL A 366 -2.10 -3.20 -11.80
CA VAL A 366 -1.75 -2.49 -10.55
C VAL A 366 -0.39 -1.82 -10.68
N LYS A 367 0.58 -2.49 -11.33
CA LYS A 367 1.91 -1.93 -11.58
C LYS A 367 1.85 -0.74 -12.52
N ASP A 368 1.03 -0.81 -13.56
CA ASP A 368 0.84 0.29 -14.52
C ASP A 368 0.11 1.48 -13.89
N ALA A 369 -0.97 1.24 -13.12
CA ALA A 369 -1.64 2.29 -12.35
C ALA A 369 -0.69 2.97 -11.34
N ALA A 370 0.14 2.19 -10.64
CA ALA A 370 1.13 2.74 -9.72
C ALA A 370 2.21 3.55 -10.44
N SER A 371 2.65 3.10 -11.61
CA SER A 371 3.63 3.76 -12.48
C SER A 371 3.11 5.14 -12.95
N VAL A 372 1.82 5.25 -13.27
CA VAL A 372 1.17 6.55 -13.53
C VAL A 372 1.14 7.41 -12.27
N ALA A 373 0.69 6.84 -11.14
CA ALA A 373 0.54 7.57 -9.88
C ALA A 373 1.86 8.18 -9.36
N ILE A 374 2.98 7.46 -9.41
CA ILE A 374 4.28 7.99 -8.99
C ILE A 374 4.74 9.16 -9.85
N ARG A 375 4.46 9.15 -11.17
CA ARG A 375 4.85 10.25 -12.07
C ARG A 375 3.99 11.48 -11.81
N CYS A 376 2.68 11.31 -11.61
CA CYS A 376 1.78 12.40 -11.23
C CYS A 376 2.22 13.03 -9.89
N LEU A 377 2.52 12.21 -8.88
CA LEU A 377 3.00 12.71 -7.60
C LEU A 377 4.39 13.34 -7.69
N TYR A 378 5.28 12.85 -8.56
CA TYR A 378 6.61 13.46 -8.76
C TYR A 378 6.50 14.84 -9.37
N ALA A 379 5.68 14.96 -10.42
CA ALA A 379 5.35 16.22 -11.05
C ALA A 379 4.86 17.24 -10.01
N ARG A 380 3.91 16.81 -9.18
CA ARG A 380 3.41 17.62 -8.08
C ARG A 380 4.49 17.96 -7.05
N ALA A 381 5.27 16.98 -6.58
CA ALA A 381 6.30 17.21 -5.57
C ALA A 381 7.35 18.23 -6.04
N SER A 382 7.60 18.26 -7.36
CA SER A 382 8.45 19.25 -8.01
C SER A 382 7.83 20.66 -7.95
N HIS A 383 6.52 20.78 -8.18
CA HIS A 383 5.82 22.06 -8.02
C HIS A 383 5.69 22.51 -6.56
N ASP A 384 5.49 21.57 -5.64
CA ASP A 384 5.39 21.84 -4.20
C ASP A 384 6.77 22.04 -3.54
N LEU A 385 7.87 21.90 -4.30
CA LEU A 385 9.26 21.97 -3.82
C LEU A 385 9.50 21.11 -2.57
N ALA A 386 8.99 19.88 -2.57
CA ALA A 386 9.09 18.94 -1.44
C ALA A 386 10.27 17.96 -1.64
N PRO A 387 11.48 18.25 -1.12
CA PRO A 387 12.69 17.52 -1.49
C PRO A 387 12.65 16.04 -1.11
N GLN A 388 12.09 15.70 0.05
CA GLN A 388 11.98 14.29 0.48
C GLN A 388 11.08 13.49 -0.48
N ALA A 389 10.01 14.10 -0.97
CA ALA A 389 9.09 13.48 -1.91
C ALA A 389 9.71 13.34 -3.31
N ILE A 390 10.38 14.38 -3.80
CA ILE A 390 11.09 14.38 -5.09
C ILE A 390 12.09 13.22 -5.12
N LEU A 391 12.94 13.10 -4.10
CA LEU A 391 13.95 12.05 -4.03
C LEU A 391 13.33 10.64 -4.00
N ALA A 392 12.30 10.44 -3.17
CA ALA A 392 11.65 9.14 -3.03
C ALA A 392 10.95 8.72 -4.33
N LEU A 393 10.18 9.62 -4.95
CA LEU A 393 9.43 9.34 -6.17
C LEU A 393 10.35 9.17 -7.38
N GLN A 394 11.40 9.99 -7.51
CA GLN A 394 12.39 9.83 -8.57
C GLN A 394 13.12 8.48 -8.48
N SER A 395 13.46 8.05 -7.26
CA SER A 395 14.08 6.74 -7.03
C SER A 395 13.15 5.59 -7.47
N LEU A 396 11.85 5.68 -7.15
CA LEU A 396 10.85 4.70 -7.59
C LEU A 396 10.68 4.69 -9.12
N ILE A 397 10.65 5.86 -9.77
CA ILE A 397 10.53 5.98 -11.24
C ILE A 397 11.73 5.32 -11.93
N ARG A 398 12.95 5.61 -11.47
CA ARG A 398 14.17 5.01 -12.02
C ARG A 398 14.18 3.48 -11.84
N LEU A 399 13.75 3.01 -10.67
CA LEU A 399 13.67 1.58 -10.41
C LEU A 399 12.61 0.90 -11.30
N ASP A 400 11.42 1.50 -11.47
CA ASP A 400 10.36 0.98 -12.35
C ASP A 400 10.84 0.88 -13.81
N LYS A 401 11.49 1.92 -14.33
CA LYS A 401 12.12 1.87 -15.66
C LYS A 401 13.11 0.73 -15.79
N SER A 402 14.05 0.62 -14.85
CA SER A 402 15.08 -0.42 -14.88
C SER A 402 14.48 -1.83 -14.82
N ALA A 403 13.44 -2.03 -14.01
CA ALA A 403 12.72 -3.29 -13.88
C ALA A 403 11.98 -3.66 -15.17
N ARG A 404 11.33 -2.68 -15.81
CA ARG A 404 10.65 -2.87 -17.11
C ARG A 404 11.63 -3.12 -18.24
N ALA A 405 12.77 -2.43 -18.28
CA ALA A 405 13.84 -2.67 -19.24
C ALA A 405 14.41 -4.09 -19.08
N ALA A 406 14.68 -4.51 -17.85
CA ALA A 406 15.13 -5.88 -17.56
C ALA A 406 14.08 -6.93 -17.98
N ALA A 407 12.80 -6.68 -17.73
CA ALA A 407 11.71 -7.57 -18.16
C ALA A 407 11.60 -7.66 -19.69
N LYS A 408 11.71 -6.53 -20.40
CA LYS A 408 11.73 -6.49 -21.88
C LYS A 408 12.94 -7.25 -22.43
N ALA A 409 14.13 -7.04 -21.87
CA ALA A 409 15.34 -7.75 -22.28
C ALA A 409 15.22 -9.28 -22.04
N ALA A 410 14.66 -9.69 -20.91
CA ALA A 410 14.41 -11.10 -20.62
C ALA A 410 13.40 -11.72 -21.60
N ALA A 411 12.33 -10.99 -21.96
CA ALA A 411 11.35 -11.44 -22.96
C ALA A 411 11.97 -11.56 -24.37
N ALA A 412 12.80 -10.60 -24.78
CA ALA A 412 13.52 -10.66 -26.06
C ALA A 412 14.51 -11.83 -26.13
N ALA A 413 15.24 -12.10 -25.03
CA ALA A 413 16.12 -13.26 -24.94
C ALA A 413 15.33 -14.58 -25.05
N ALA A 414 14.18 -14.69 -24.37
CA ALA A 414 13.32 -15.87 -24.45
C ALA A 414 12.77 -16.11 -25.87
N ALA A 415 12.35 -15.05 -26.57
CA ALA A 415 11.90 -15.12 -27.96
C ALA A 415 13.01 -15.60 -28.90
N ASN A 416 14.25 -15.10 -28.75
CA ASN A 416 15.39 -15.50 -29.57
C ASN A 416 15.89 -16.93 -29.29
N SER A 417 15.66 -17.48 -28.09
CA SER A 417 15.92 -18.90 -27.82
C SER A 417 14.90 -19.84 -28.45
N SER A 418 13.66 -19.38 -28.68
CA SER A 418 12.59 -20.19 -29.29
C SER A 418 12.73 -20.33 -30.81
N SER A 419 13.37 -19.38 -31.49
CA SER A 419 13.63 -19.42 -32.94
C SER A 419 14.82 -20.30 -33.34
N ASN A 420 15.70 -20.67 -32.39
CA ASN A 420 16.86 -21.54 -32.64
C ASN A 420 16.57 -23.05 -32.55
N ALA A 421 15.31 -23.46 -32.32
CA ALA A 421 14.92 -24.87 -32.24
C ALA A 421 14.88 -25.61 -33.60
N ASN A 422 15.12 -24.93 -34.72
CA ASN A 422 15.04 -25.50 -36.08
C ASN A 422 16.40 -25.81 -36.74
N THR A 423 17.46 -26.08 -35.97
CA THR A 423 18.69 -26.65 -36.54
C THR A 423 18.74 -28.17 -36.32
N PRO A 424 18.72 -29.00 -37.38
CA PRO A 424 18.87 -30.44 -37.23
C PRO A 424 20.30 -30.74 -36.78
N SER A 425 20.46 -31.22 -35.56
CA SER A 425 21.74 -31.68 -35.05
C SER A 425 22.14 -32.96 -35.80
N LYS A 426 23.17 -32.85 -36.66
CA LYS A 426 23.84 -34.02 -37.24
C LYS A 426 24.34 -34.91 -36.10
N ALA A 427 23.91 -36.17 -36.11
CA ALA A 427 24.40 -37.20 -35.20
C ALA A 427 25.94 -37.29 -35.30
N LYS A 428 26.62 -37.05 -34.17
CA LYS A 428 28.06 -37.25 -34.05
C LYS A 428 28.31 -38.76 -34.00
N LYS A 429 29.09 -39.27 -34.95
CA LYS A 429 29.52 -40.68 -35.05
C LYS A 429 30.17 -41.13 -33.74
N PRO A 430 29.89 -42.34 -33.22
CA PRO A 430 30.61 -42.86 -32.06
C PRO A 430 32.04 -43.25 -32.47
N GLU A 431 33.05 -42.66 -31.83
CA GLU A 431 34.43 -43.11 -31.94
C GLU A 431 34.59 -44.45 -31.22
N ILE A 432 34.89 -45.49 -31.98
CA ILE A 432 35.31 -46.80 -31.47
C ILE A 432 36.79 -46.68 -31.10
N LEU A 433 37.08 -46.61 -29.80
CA LEU A 433 38.44 -46.74 -29.26
C LEU A 433 38.84 -48.22 -29.29
N LEU A 434 39.69 -48.59 -30.25
CA LEU A 434 40.41 -49.85 -30.23
C LEU A 434 41.53 -49.76 -29.19
N VAL A 435 41.33 -50.44 -28.05
CA VAL A 435 42.39 -50.76 -27.09
C VAL A 435 43.29 -51.81 -27.72
N SER A 436 44.56 -51.49 -27.95
CA SER A 436 45.61 -52.49 -28.18
C SER A 436 46.45 -52.68 -26.92
N LYS A 437 46.80 -53.95 -26.74
CA LYS A 437 47.27 -54.64 -25.54
C LYS A 437 48.72 -54.32 -25.18
#